data_AF-A0A954IBX6-F1
#
_entry.id   AF-A0A954IBX6-F1
#
_cell.length_a   1.000
_cell.length_b   1.000
_cell.length_c   1.000
_cell.angle_alpha   90.00
_cell.angle_beta   90.00
_cell.angle_gamma   90.00
#
_symmetry.space_group_name_H-M   'P 1'
#
loop_
_entity.id
_entity.type
_entity.pdbx_description
1 polymer ?
#
loop_
_entity_poly.entity_id
_entity_poly.type
_entity_poly.pdbx_seq_one_letter_code
_entity_poly.pdbx_strand_id
1 'polypeptide(L)' 'MSGDVTRIYYTQTDEAPALATWSLLPIVQAFTKSAGVEIETRDISLAGRILAAFADHLPESQRVGDALAELGELAKTPDA' A
#
# COMPACT_ATOMS: atom_id res chain seq x y z
N MET A 1 -20.24 6.84 -18.64
CA MET A 1 -19.94 5.71 -17.75
C MET A 1 -18.70 6.11 -16.97
N SER A 2 -18.82 6.37 -15.68
CA SER A 2 -17.64 6.57 -14.84
C SER A 2 -16.96 5.22 -14.75
N GLY A 3 -15.85 5.04 -15.47
CA GLY A 3 -15.10 3.79 -15.44
C GLY A 3 -14.41 3.69 -14.09
N ASP A 4 -14.84 2.75 -13.25
CA ASP A 4 -14.10 2.44 -12.02
C ASP A 4 -12.67 2.06 -12.41
N VAL A 5 -11.72 2.81 -11.85
CA VAL A 5 -10.30 2.56 -12.04
C VAL A 5 -9.96 1.28 -11.31
N THR A 6 -9.58 0.24 -12.05
CA THR A 6 -9.10 -1.01 -11.46
C THR A 6 -7.78 -0.74 -10.73
N ARG A 7 -7.73 -1.04 -9.44
CA ARG A 7 -6.58 -0.76 -8.59
C ARG A 7 -6.03 -2.05 -7.99
N ILE A 8 -4.71 -2.14 -7.95
CA ILE A 8 -3.97 -3.19 -7.25
C ILE A 8 -3.20 -2.52 -6.12
N TYR A 9 -3.37 -3.05 -4.90
CA TYR A 9 -2.59 -2.62 -3.75
C TYR A 9 -1.33 -3.49 -3.61
N TYR A 10 -0.16 -2.89 -3.79
CA TYR A 10 1.15 -3.53 -3.66
C TYR A 10 1.70 -3.30 -2.25
N THR A 11 1.87 -4.36 -1.47
CA THR A 11 2.31 -4.23 -0.09
C THR A 11 3.80 -3.92 0.01
N GLN A 12 4.15 -2.83 0.70
CA GLN A 12 5.52 -2.61 1.15
C GLN A 12 5.70 -3.40 2.45
N THR A 13 6.67 -4.30 2.44
CA THR A 13 6.93 -5.25 3.53
C THR A 13 8.33 -5.01 4.10
N ASP A 14 8.97 -6.06 4.61
CA ASP A 14 10.24 -5.97 5.32
C ASP A 14 11.37 -6.71 4.56
N GLU A 15 12.60 -6.55 5.05
CA GLU A 15 13.77 -7.38 4.68
C GLU A 15 14.01 -7.51 3.17
N ALA A 16 14.25 -8.73 2.68
CA ALA A 16 14.55 -8.98 1.27
C ALA A 16 13.38 -8.63 0.32
N PRO A 17 12.10 -8.96 0.64
CA PRO A 17 10.96 -8.53 -0.16
C PRO A 17 10.87 -7.01 -0.35
N ALA A 18 11.12 -6.22 0.70
CA ALA A 18 11.11 -4.76 0.59
C ALA A 18 12.14 -4.25 -0.43
N LEU A 19 13.36 -4.79 -0.38
CA LEU A 19 14.42 -4.47 -1.34
C LEU A 19 14.04 -4.86 -2.76
N ALA A 20 13.39 -6.01 -2.95
CA ALA A 20 12.91 -6.44 -4.26
C ALA A 20 11.81 -5.51 -4.80
N THR A 21 10.90 -5.03 -3.93
CA THR A 21 9.86 -4.06 -4.30
C THR A 21 10.44 -2.78 -4.87
N TRP A 22 11.52 -2.24 -4.31
CA TRP A 22 12.16 -1.02 -4.84
C TRP A 22 12.66 -1.18 -6.29
N SER A 23 13.03 -2.39 -6.70
CA SER A 23 13.44 -2.72 -8.07
C SER A 23 12.25 -3.03 -8.98
N LEU A 24 11.32 -3.85 -8.50
CA LEU A 24 10.26 -4.42 -9.33
C LEU A 24 9.03 -3.51 -9.48
N LEU A 25 8.68 -2.73 -8.45
CA LEU A 25 7.47 -1.91 -8.44
C LEU A 25 7.42 -0.89 -9.60
N PRO A 26 8.50 -0.15 -9.93
CA PRO A 26 8.50 0.77 -11.07
C PRO A 26 8.23 0.06 -12.40
N ILE A 27 8.71 -1.18 -12.55
CA ILE A 27 8.48 -2.00 -13.74
C ILE A 27 7.01 -2.40 -13.81
N VAL A 28 6.45 -2.92 -12.73
CA VAL A 28 5.02 -3.29 -12.68
C VAL A 28 4.13 -2.09 -13.03
N GLN A 29 4.37 -0.93 -12.41
CA GLN A 29 3.64 0.31 -12.70
C GLN A 29 3.71 0.72 -14.18
N ALA A 30 4.89 0.61 -14.81
CA ALA A 30 5.06 0.96 -16.20
C ALA A 30 4.25 0.05 -17.14
N PHE A 31 4.20 -1.24 -16.84
CA PHE A 31 3.47 -2.22 -17.66
C PHE A 31 1.95 -2.15 -17.47
N THR A 32 1.47 -1.88 -16.25
CA THR A 32 0.03 -1.84 -15.96
C THR A 32 -0.63 -0.55 -16.45
N LYS A 33 0.15 0.53 -16.65
CA LYS A 33 -0.35 1.83 -17.11
C LYS A 33 -1.15 1.76 -18.42
N SER A 34 -0.72 0.95 -19.38
CA SER A 34 -1.44 0.81 -20.67
C SER A 34 -2.78 0.09 -20.54
N ALA A 35 -2.98 -0.67 -19.46
CA ALA A 35 -4.23 -1.38 -19.17
C ALA A 35 -5.20 -0.53 -18.33
N GLY A 36 -4.83 0.70 -17.95
CA GLY A 36 -5.64 1.52 -17.05
C GLY A 36 -5.69 0.99 -15.61
N VAL A 37 -4.74 0.14 -15.22
CA VAL A 37 -4.66 -0.42 -13.88
C VAL A 37 -3.70 0.41 -13.03
N GLU A 38 -4.22 0.95 -11.93
CA GLU A 38 -3.45 1.74 -10.96
C GLU A 38 -2.78 0.83 -9.93
N ILE A 39 -1.53 1.12 -9.60
CA ILE A 39 -0.79 0.41 -8.55
C ILE A 39 -0.56 1.39 -7.40
N GLU A 40 -1.21 1.16 -6.27
CA GLU A 40 -0.99 1.92 -5.04
C GLU A 40 -0.21 1.08 -4.03
N THR A 41 0.65 1.71 -3.24
CA THR A 41 1.33 0.99 -2.15
C THR A 41 0.60 1.12 -0.83
N ARG A 42 0.67 0.07 -0.01
CA ARG A 42 0.28 0.09 1.41
C ARG A 42 1.41 -0.47 2.25
N ASP A 43 1.87 0.32 3.21
CA ASP A 43 3.00 -0.04 4.08
C ASP A 43 2.51 -0.91 5.25
N ILE A 44 2.83 -2.20 5.19
CA ILE A 44 2.56 -3.16 6.27
C ILE A 44 3.85 -3.65 6.93
N SER A 45 4.96 -2.94 6.72
CA SER A 45 6.23 -3.21 7.39
C SER A 45 6.05 -3.22 8.90
N LEU A 46 6.97 -3.90 9.59
CA LEU A 46 6.99 -3.88 11.04
C LEU A 46 7.08 -2.45 11.58
N ALA A 47 7.92 -1.61 10.98
CA ALA A 47 8.07 -0.22 11.37
C ALA A 47 6.77 0.57 11.16
N GLY A 48 6.15 0.47 9.98
CA GLY A 48 4.90 1.16 9.65
C GLY A 48 3.78 0.82 10.63
N ARG A 49 3.62 -0.47 10.97
CA ARG A 49 2.59 -0.91 11.94
C ARG A 49 2.84 -0.41 13.35
N ILE A 50 4.10 -0.34 13.79
CA ILE A 50 4.43 0.26 15.10
C ILE A 50 4.09 1.75 15.09
N LEU A 51 4.47 2.49 14.04
CA LEU A 51 4.17 3.92 13.94
C LEU A 51 2.66 4.20 13.93
N ALA A 52 1.88 3.39 13.21
CA ALA A 52 0.42 3.51 13.19
C ALA A 52 -0.21 3.25 14.57
N ALA A 53 0.24 2.21 15.28
CA ALA A 53 -0.30 1.83 16.58
C ALA A 53 -0.05 2.86 17.69
N PHE A 54 0.99 3.69 17.57
CA PHE A 54 1.37 4.71 18.55
C PHE A 54 1.26 6.14 17.99
N ALA A 55 0.46 6.35 16.94
CA ALA A 55 0.38 7.63 16.23
C ALA A 55 -0.01 8.83 17.13
N ASP A 56 -0.78 8.59 18.18
CA ASP A 56 -1.19 9.59 19.19
C ASP A 56 -0.01 10.12 20.02
N HIS A 57 1.05 9.32 20.17
CA HIS A 57 2.30 9.71 20.83
C HIS A 57 3.30 10.41 19.89
N LEU A 58 3.00 10.46 18.59
CA LEU A 58 3.89 11.04 17.59
C LEU A 58 3.46 12.47 17.19
N PRO A 59 4.42 13.34 16.85
CA PRO A 59 4.12 14.62 16.20
C PRO A 59 3.42 14.36 14.87
N GLU A 60 2.56 15.29 14.45
CA GLU A 60 1.72 15.14 13.25
C GLU A 60 2.51 14.74 11.99
N SER A 61 3.72 15.28 11.83
CA SER A 61 4.60 14.98 10.69
C SER A 61 5.15 13.55 10.66
N GLN A 62 5.03 12.78 11.75
CA GLN A 62 5.51 11.40 11.86
C GLN A 62 4.36 10.39 11.91
N ARG A 63 3.11 10.86 11.94
CA ARG A 63 1.95 9.97 11.94
C ARG A 63 1.78 9.34 10.57
N VAL A 64 1.55 8.04 10.58
CA VAL A 64 1.21 7.25 9.39
C VAL A 64 -0.15 6.60 9.61
N GLY A 65 -0.89 6.36 8.53
CA GLY A 65 -2.16 5.65 8.60
C GLY A 65 -1.98 4.16 8.94
N ASP A 66 -3.01 3.54 9.51
CA ASP A 66 -3.04 2.10 9.76
C ASP A 66 -3.43 1.35 8.48
N ALA A 67 -2.43 1.17 7.60
CA ALA A 67 -2.61 0.49 6.33
C ALA A 67 -3.05 -0.99 6.49
N LEU A 68 -2.73 -1.64 7.62
CA LEU A 68 -3.15 -3.02 7.87
C LEU A 68 -4.65 -3.08 8.16
N ALA A 69 -5.16 -2.16 8.98
CA ALA A 69 -6.61 -2.04 9.22
C ALA A 69 -7.37 -1.67 7.94
N GLU A 70 -6.85 -0.73 7.15
CA GLU A 70 -7.42 -0.36 5.84
C GLU A 70 -7.53 -1.56 4.90
N LEU A 71 -6.44 -2.33 4.73
CA LEU A 71 -6.44 -3.53 3.91
C LEU A 71 -7.36 -4.63 4.48
N GLY A 72 -7.48 -4.71 5.81
CA GLY A 72 -8.40 -5.63 6.48
C GLY A 72 -9.87 -5.32 6.18
N GLU A 73 -10.25 -4.05 6.08
CA GLU A 73 -11.59 -3.66 5.63
C GLU A 73 -11.78 -3.86 4.13
N LEU A 74 -10.78 -3.51 3.31
CA LEU A 74 -10.81 -3.72 1.86
C LEU A 74 -11.06 -5.18 1.51
N ALA A 75 -10.37 -6.12 2.18
CA ALA A 75 -10.49 -7.56 1.93
C ALA A 75 -11.91 -8.12 2.15
N LYS A 76 -12.83 -7.36 2.75
CA LYS A 76 -14.24 -7.71 2.92
C LYS A 76 -15.12 -7.19 1.78
N THR A 77 -14.55 -6.49 0.81
CA THR A 77 -15.25 -5.89 -0.33
C THR A 77 -14.93 -6.64 -1.63
N PRO A 78 -15.82 -6.61 -2.64
CA PRO A 78 -15.54 -7.15 -3.97
C PRO A 78 -14.42 -6.43 -4.72
N ASP A 79 -14.05 -5.22 -4.28
CA ASP A 79 -13.03 -4.37 -4.91
C ASP A 79 -11.60 -4.71 -4.43
N ALA A 80 -11.44 -5.80 -3.65
CA ALA A 80 -10.17 -6.32 -3.16
C ALA A 80 -9.38 -7.09 -4.24
#